data_AF-A0A9X4RWG7-F1
#
_entry.id   AF-A0A9X4RWG7-F1
#
_cell.length_a   1.000
_cell.length_b   1.000
_cell.length_c   1.000
_cell.angle_alpha   90.00
_cell.angle_beta   90.00
_cell.angle_gamma   90.00
#
_symmetry.space_group_name_H-M   'P 1'
#
loop_
_entity.id
_entity.type
_entity.pdbx_description
1 polymer ?
#
loop_
_entity_poly.entity_id
_entity_poly.type
_entity_poly.pdbx_seq_one_letter_code
_entity_poly.pdbx_strand_id
1 'polypeptide(L)' 'AAVAAIEEMETHDLPGRAKEIEQIIRESLEPLAGLPGVVEVRGRGAMMAIELQDATATSAVSKACQEQGVLTLTCGVD' A
#
# COMPACT_ATOMS: atom_id res chain seq x y z
N ALA A 1 1.63 17.97 -20.25
CA ALA A 1 1.60 16.85 -19.29
C ALA A 1 0.41 16.96 -18.33
N ALA A 2 0.34 18.00 -17.49
CA ALA A 2 -0.70 18.11 -16.45
C ALA A 2 -2.15 18.02 -16.97
N VAL A 3 -2.52 18.79 -18.01
CA VAL A 3 -3.90 18.78 -18.55
C VAL A 3 -4.29 17.39 -19.07
N ALA A 4 -3.43 16.76 -19.88
CA ALA A 4 -3.67 15.41 -20.37
C ALA A 4 -3.77 14.37 -19.25
N ALA A 5 -3.00 14.52 -18.16
CA ALA A 5 -3.09 13.62 -17.02
C ALA A 5 -4.43 13.75 -16.26
N ILE A 6 -4.98 14.97 -16.16
CA ILE A 6 -6.29 15.20 -15.54
C ILE A 6 -7.40 14.62 -16.43
N GLU A 7 -7.33 14.85 -17.74
CA GLU A 7 -8.28 14.28 -18.71
C GLU A 7 -8.29 12.74 -18.66
N GLU A 8 -7.12 12.10 -18.51
CA GLU A 8 -7.00 10.66 -18.32
C GLU A 8 -7.68 10.20 -17.01
N MET A 9 -7.46 10.93 -15.92
CA MET A 9 -8.09 10.64 -14.62
C MET A 9 -9.62 10.68 -14.70
N GLU A 10 -10.17 11.65 -15.43
CA GLU A 10 -11.61 11.82 -15.63
C GLU A 10 -12.16 10.74 -16.58
N THR A 11 -11.50 10.50 -17.71
CA THR A 11 -11.94 9.55 -18.75
C THR A 11 -12.00 8.12 -18.24
N HIS A 12 -11.13 7.74 -17.31
CA HIS A 12 -11.04 6.38 -16.78
C HIS A 12 -11.55 6.22 -15.35
N ASP A 13 -12.16 7.27 -14.79
CA ASP A 13 -12.60 7.32 -13.39
C ASP A 13 -11.53 6.78 -12.42
N LEU A 14 -10.31 7.32 -12.55
CA LEU A 14 -9.19 6.91 -11.69
C LEU A 14 -9.46 7.14 -10.18
N PRO A 15 -10.25 8.14 -9.76
CA PRO A 15 -10.73 8.21 -8.37
C PRO A 15 -11.62 7.03 -7.96
N GLY A 16 -12.52 6.56 -8.84
CA GLY A 16 -13.28 5.33 -8.64
C GLY A 16 -12.37 4.11 -8.53
N ARG A 17 -11.41 3.96 -9.46
CA ARG A 17 -10.40 2.89 -9.44
C ARG A 17 -9.55 2.91 -8.16
N ALA A 18 -9.21 4.07 -7.63
CA ALA A 18 -8.47 4.17 -6.37
C ALA A 18 -9.27 3.55 -5.21
N LYS A 19 -10.59 3.71 -5.16
CA LYS A 19 -11.45 3.07 -4.15
C LYS A 19 -11.52 1.56 -4.33
N GLU A 20 -11.57 1.07 -5.58
CA GLU A 20 -11.50 -0.37 -5.87
C GLU A 20 -10.18 -0.97 -5.40
N ILE A 21 -9.05 -0.29 -5.66
CA ILE A 21 -7.72 -0.69 -5.18
C ILE A 21 -7.70 -0.74 -3.65
N GLU A 22 -8.29 0.26 -2.97
CA GLU A 22 -8.40 0.25 -1.51
C GLU A 22 -9.10 -1.02 -1.02
N GLN A 23 -10.25 -1.38 -1.62
CA GLN A 23 -10.99 -2.59 -1.24
C GLN A 23 -10.15 -3.86 -1.42
N ILE A 24 -9.49 -4.02 -2.58
CA ILE A 24 -8.64 -5.18 -2.87
C ILE A 24 -7.48 -5.29 -1.86
N ILE A 25 -6.82 -4.17 -1.57
CA ILE A 25 -5.72 -4.11 -0.60
C ILE A 25 -6.24 -4.48 0.79
N ARG A 26 -7.37 -3.90 1.22
CA ARG A 26 -7.96 -4.19 2.54
C ARG A 26 -8.33 -5.65 2.70
N GLU A 27 -9.01 -6.24 1.71
CA GLU A 27 -9.36 -7.67 1.71
C GLU A 27 -8.13 -8.57 1.92
N SER A 28 -6.98 -8.17 1.37
CA SER A 28 -5.74 -8.93 1.47
C SER A 28 -4.94 -8.67 2.75
N LEU A 29 -4.90 -7.42 3.22
CA LEU A 29 -3.97 -6.97 4.26
C LEU A 29 -4.63 -6.82 5.64
N GLU A 30 -5.91 -6.45 5.73
CA GLU A 30 -6.61 -6.33 7.03
C GLU A 30 -6.61 -7.64 7.85
N PRO A 31 -6.71 -8.84 7.25
CA PRO A 31 -6.57 -10.09 8.00
C PRO A 31 -5.21 -10.25 8.70
N LEU A 32 -4.18 -9.50 8.30
CA LEU A 32 -2.85 -9.53 8.90
C LEU A 32 -2.76 -8.69 10.18
N ALA A 33 -3.70 -7.79 10.46
CA ALA A 33 -3.66 -6.85 11.60
C ALA A 33 -3.65 -7.54 12.99
N GLY A 34 -3.86 -8.85 13.06
CA GLY A 34 -3.75 -9.65 14.28
C GLY A 34 -2.48 -10.51 14.38
N LEU A 35 -1.61 -10.48 13.38
CA LEU A 35 -0.38 -11.26 13.38
C LEU A 35 0.69 -10.60 14.25
N PRO A 36 1.56 -11.39 14.92
CA PRO A 36 2.71 -10.85 15.62
C PRO A 36 3.57 -9.98 14.70
N GLY A 37 3.83 -8.74 15.14
CA GLY A 37 4.67 -7.78 14.42
C GLY A 37 3.93 -6.86 13.45
N VAL A 38 2.62 -7.04 13.24
CA VAL A 38 1.77 -6.08 12.53
C VAL A 38 1.07 -5.16 13.54
N VAL A 39 1.25 -3.86 13.40
CA VAL A 39 0.69 -2.86 14.32
C VAL A 39 -0.63 -2.31 13.79
N GLU A 40 -0.68 -1.94 12.51
CA GLU A 40 -1.85 -1.32 11.89
C GLU A 40 -1.86 -1.50 10.37
N VAL A 41 -3.05 -1.57 9.77
CA VAL A 41 -3.25 -1.38 8.32
C VAL A 41 -4.03 -0.08 8.12
N ARG A 42 -3.45 0.89 7.41
CA ARG A 42 -4.03 2.23 7.24
C ARG A 42 -3.85 2.80 5.85
N GLY A 43 -4.58 3.87 5.56
CA GLY A 43 -4.50 4.60 4.29
C GLY A 43 -5.88 4.82 3.65
N ARG A 44 -5.87 5.36 2.43
CA ARG A 44 -7.07 5.61 1.61
C ARG A 44 -6.74 5.51 0.11
N GLY A 45 -7.69 5.01 -0.67
CA GLY A 45 -7.54 4.83 -2.10
C GLY A 45 -6.35 3.92 -2.44
N ALA A 46 -5.58 4.32 -3.44
CA ALA A 46 -4.34 3.63 -3.84
C ALA A 46 -3.12 3.97 -2.97
N MET A 47 -3.29 4.70 -1.86
CA MET A 47 -2.22 5.05 -0.92
C MET A 47 -2.47 4.34 0.42
N MET A 48 -1.96 3.12 0.53
CA MET A 48 -2.14 2.22 1.67
C MET A 48 -0.80 1.81 2.27
N ALA A 49 -0.79 1.49 3.56
CA ALA A 49 0.40 1.06 4.30
C ALA A 49 0.05 0.01 5.36
N ILE A 50 1.04 -0.85 5.66
CA ILE A 50 1.07 -1.69 6.85
C ILE A 50 2.17 -1.15 7.76
N GLU A 51 1.84 -0.88 9.02
CA GLU A 51 2.82 -0.60 10.06
C GLU A 51 3.29 -1.90 10.70
N LEU A 52 4.60 -2.03 10.81
CA LEU A 52 5.27 -3.16 11.44
C LEU A 52 5.96 -2.67 12.71
N GLN A 53 6.19 -3.60 13.64
CA GLN A 53 6.68 -3.31 14.98
C GLN A 53 7.99 -2.50 15.05
N ASP A 54 8.87 -2.63 14.03
CA ASP A 54 10.17 -1.97 14.01
C ASP A 54 10.77 -1.91 12.58
N ALA A 55 11.85 -1.14 12.45
CA ALA A 55 12.60 -0.98 11.20
C ALA A 55 13.25 -2.28 10.69
N THR A 56 13.58 -3.23 11.58
CA THR A 56 14.19 -4.51 11.19
C THR A 56 13.17 -5.39 10.47
N ALA A 57 11.96 -5.50 11.03
CA ALA A 57 10.83 -6.19 10.42
C ALA A 57 10.47 -5.54 9.07
N THR A 58 10.41 -4.20 9.03
CA THR A 58 10.14 -3.44 7.81
C THR A 58 11.16 -3.73 6.70
N SER A 59 12.45 -3.72 7.04
CA SER A 59 13.52 -4.01 6.08
C SER A 59 13.48 -5.47 5.61
N ALA A 60 13.22 -6.42 6.51
CA ALA A 60 13.13 -7.83 6.19
C ALA A 60 11.94 -8.14 5.24
N VAL A 61 10.76 -7.59 5.53
CA VAL A 61 9.56 -7.76 4.69
C VAL A 61 9.77 -7.10 3.32
N SER A 62 10.29 -5.88 3.28
CA SER A 62 10.55 -5.18 2.01
C SER A 62 11.53 -5.97 1.13
N LYS A 63 12.61 -6.50 1.72
CA LYS A 63 13.56 -7.37 1.02
C LYS A 63 12.91 -8.67 0.52
N ALA A 64 12.10 -9.33 1.34
CA ALA A 64 11.40 -10.55 0.96
C ALA A 64 10.40 -10.32 -0.19
N CYS A 65 9.73 -9.16 -0.24
CA CYS A 65 8.91 -8.76 -1.37
C CYS A 65 9.76 -8.56 -2.63
N GLN A 66 10.90 -7.86 -2.50
CA GLN A 66 11.80 -7.61 -3.63
C GLN A 66 12.37 -8.90 -4.23
N GLU A 67 12.76 -9.86 -3.39
CA GLU A 67 13.23 -11.19 -3.81
C GLU A 67 12.15 -11.98 -4.58
N GLN A 68 10.87 -11.67 -4.34
CA GLN A 68 9.72 -12.22 -5.07
C GLN A 68 9.27 -11.36 -6.26
N GLY A 69 10.03 -10.33 -6.63
CA GLY A 69 9.72 -9.45 -7.76
C GLY A 69 8.66 -8.38 -7.46
N VAL A 70 8.37 -8.11 -6.18
CA VAL A 70 7.42 -7.08 -5.73
C VAL A 70 8.17 -5.88 -5.16
N LEU A 71 8.04 -4.73 -5.82
CA LEU A 71 8.62 -3.48 -5.32
C LEU A 71 7.74 -2.87 -4.22
N THR A 72 8.32 -2.62 -3.06
CA THR A 72 7.68 -1.92 -1.95
C THR A 72 8.46 -0.67 -1.59
N LEU A 73 7.78 0.33 -1.03
CA LEU A 73 8.42 1.51 -0.44
C LEU A 73 8.34 1.39 1.08
N THR A 74 9.44 1.73 1.75
CA THR A 74 9.50 1.86 3.21
C THR A 74 9.51 3.33 3.59
N CYS A 75 8.86 3.65 4.71
CA CYS A 75 8.84 4.98 5.29
C CYS A 75 8.52 4.87 6.79
N GLY A 76 8.75 5.95 7.53
CA GLY A 76 8.75 5.93 9.00
C GLY A 76 10.11 6.38 9.53
N VAL A 77 10.13 6.86 10.77
CA VAL A 77 11.35 7.37 11.42
C VAL A 77 11.80 6.53 12.61
N ASP A 78 11.03 5.49 12.96
CA ASP A 78 11.24 4.61 14.12
C ASP A 78 11.33 3.15 13.67
#